data_AF-A0A1W9L4I6-F1
#
_entry.id   AF-A0A1W9L4I6-F1
#
_cell.length_a   1.000
_cell.length_b   1.000
_cell.length_c   1.000
_cell.angle_alpha   90.00
_cell.angle_beta   90.00
_cell.angle_gamma   90.00
#
_symmetry.space_group_name_H-M   'P 1'
#
loop_
_entity.id
_entity.type
_entity.pdbx_description
1 polymer ?
#
loop_
_entity_poly.entity_id
_entity_poly.type
_entity_poly.pdbx_seq_one_letter_code
_entity_poly.pdbx_strand_id
1 'polypeptide(L)' 'MTKSELIEAISVKQTQLAPKDIDMAVKALLEHMAQSLSDGERIEIRGFG' A
#
# COMPACT_ATOMS: atom_id res chain seq x y z
N MET A 1 13.03 3.87 3.55
CA MET A 1 11.64 4.27 3.26
C MET A 1 10.76 3.77 4.37
N THR A 2 10.15 4.66 5.14
CA THR A 2 9.10 4.36 6.12
C THR A 2 7.73 4.33 5.44
N LYS A 3 6.71 3.81 6.13
CA LYS A 3 5.33 3.84 5.64
C LYS A 3 4.83 5.27 5.38
N SER A 4 5.18 6.21 6.27
CA SER A 4 4.80 7.62 6.12
C SER A 4 5.47 8.26 4.91
N GLU A 5 6.76 7.99 4.69
CA GLU A 5 7.49 8.46 3.51
C GLU A 5 6.88 7.92 2.20
N LEU A 6 6.40 6.68 2.18
CA LEU A 6 5.69 6.11 1.04
C LEU A 6 4.37 6.84 0.77
N ILE A 7 3.58 7.10 1.83
CA ILE A 7 2.29 7.81 1.72
C ILE A 7 2.51 9.23 1.18
N GLU A 8 3.51 9.94 1.69
CA GLU A 8 3.88 11.27 1.19
C GLU A 8 4.31 11.22 -0.27
N ALA A 9 5.16 10.27 -0.65
CA ALA A 9 5.62 10.12 -2.03
C ALA A 9 4.48 9.81 -3.02
N ILE A 10 3.46 9.05 -2.60
CA ILE A 10 2.26 8.78 -3.41
C ILE A 10 1.37 10.03 -3.46
N SER A 11 1.21 10.74 -2.34
CA SER A 11 0.39 11.96 -2.24
C SER A 11 0.88 13.06 -3.18
N VAL A 12 2.19 13.21 -3.33
CA VAL A 12 2.77 14.16 -4.29
C VAL A 12 2.44 13.79 -5.74
N LYS A 13 2.29 12.51 -6.05
CA LYS A 13 1.97 12.01 -7.42
C LYS A 13 0.48 11.98 -7.71
N GLN A 14 -0.37 11.86 -6.68
CA GLN A 14 -1.82 11.71 -6.79
C GLN A 14 -2.53 12.94 -6.23
N THR A 15 -2.35 14.08 -6.87
CA THR A 15 -2.85 15.39 -6.40
C THR A 15 -4.38 15.52 -6.38
N GLN A 16 -5.08 14.63 -7.08
CA GLN A 16 -6.54 14.55 -7.14
C GLN A 16 -7.19 13.79 -5.98
N LEU A 17 -6.39 13.08 -5.16
CA LEU A 17 -6.88 12.31 -4.02
C LEU A 17 -6.60 13.04 -2.71
N ALA A 18 -7.49 12.89 -1.73
CA ALA A 18 -7.22 13.39 -0.40
C ALA A 18 -6.11 12.55 0.25
N PRO A 19 -5.15 13.15 0.98
CA PRO A 19 -4.07 12.41 1.64
C PRO A 19 -4.57 11.30 2.59
N LYS A 20 -5.73 11.52 3.21
CA LYS A 20 -6.39 10.52 4.06
C LYS A 20 -6.78 9.26 3.29
N ASP A 21 -7.27 9.41 2.05
CA ASP A 21 -7.68 8.28 1.23
C ASP A 21 -6.46 7.46 0.78
N ILE A 22 -5.33 8.14 0.54
CA ILE A 22 -4.05 7.49 0.23
C ILE A 22 -3.54 6.69 1.44
N ASP A 23 -3.55 7.28 2.64
CA ASP A 23 -3.18 6.58 3.88
C ASP A 23 -4.06 5.34 4.11
N MET A 24 -5.38 5.48 3.93
CA MET A 24 -6.32 4.36 4.05
C MET A 24 -6.05 3.26 3.03
N ALA A 25 -5.80 3.62 1.76
CA ALA A 25 -5.49 2.65 0.71
C ALA A 25 -4.19 1.88 0.99
N VAL A 26 -3.12 2.58 1.41
CA VAL A 26 -1.84 1.94 1.75
C VAL A 26 -2.00 1.00 2.95
N LYS A 27 -2.75 1.41 3.98
CA LYS A 27 -3.07 0.57 5.14
C LYS A 27 -3.82 -0.70 4.70
N ALA A 28 -4.88 -0.54 3.91
CA ALA A 28 -5.71 -1.66 3.46
C ALA A 28 -4.91 -2.66 2.62
N LEU A 29 -4.04 -2.18 1.72
CA LEU A 29 -3.18 -3.04 0.91
C LEU A 29 -2.21 -3.86 1.77
N LEU A 30 -1.50 -3.22 2.70
CA LEU A 30 -0.55 -3.92 3.57
C LEU A 30 -1.23 -4.93 4.50
N GLU A 31 -2.40 -4.58 5.03
CA GLU A 31 -3.20 -5.49 5.87
C GLU A 31 -3.63 -6.71 5.07
N HIS A 32 -4.15 -6.50 3.86
CA HIS A 32 -4.56 -7.60 3.00
C HIS A 32 -3.39 -8.52 2.63
N MET A 33 -2.22 -7.95 2.32
CA MET A 33 -1.02 -8.74 2.06
C MET A 33 -0.58 -9.55 3.29
N ALA A 34 -0.63 -8.95 4.48
CA ALA A 34 -0.29 -9.66 5.72
C ALA A 34 -1.25 -10.82 5.99
N GLN A 35 -2.56 -10.60 5.81
CA GLN A 35 -3.58 -11.62 5.98
C GLN A 35 -3.41 -12.77 4.97
N SER A 36 -3.27 -12.48 3.68
CA SER A 36 -3.02 -13.51 2.66
C SER A 36 -1.80 -14.38 2.98
N LEU A 37 -0.69 -13.77 3.41
CA LEU A 37 0.50 -14.53 3.80
C LEU A 37 0.27 -15.37 5.07
N SER A 38 -0.48 -14.85 6.04
CA SER A 38 -0.87 -15.58 7.25
C SER A 38 -1.73 -16.81 6.93
N ASP A 39 -2.56 -16.72 5.90
CA ASP A 39 -3.43 -17.80 5.43
C ASP A 39 -2.68 -18.82 4.55
N GLY A 40 -1.37 -18.63 4.35
CA GLY A 40 -0.52 -19.49 3.54
C GLY A 40 -0.67 -19.26 2.03
N GLU A 41 -1.37 -18.19 1.64
CA GLU A 41 -1.49 -17.79 0.24
C GLU A 41 -0.18 -17.18 -0.27
N ARG A 42 0.03 -17.29 -1.58
CA ARG A 42 1.16 -16.66 -2.26
C ARG A 42 0.68 -15.36 -2.91
N ILE A 43 1.42 -14.29 -2.68
CA ILE A 43 1.23 -13.01 -3.36
C ILE A 43 2.24 -12.93 -4.51
N GLU A 44 1.76 -12.56 -5.70
CA GLU A 44 2.60 -12.32 -6.88
C GLU A 44 2.21 -10.99 -7.51
N ILE A 45 3.14 -10.05 -7.55
CA ILE A 45 2.97 -8.77 -8.22
C ILE A 45 3.93 -8.73 -9.41
N ARG A 46 3.39 -8.93 -10.62
CA ARG A 46 4.19 -8.97 -11.86
C ARG A 46 5.01 -7.69 -12.03
N GLY A 47 6.31 -7.86 -12.27
CA GLY A 47 7.25 -6.74 -12.41
C GLY A 47 7.71 -6.11 -11.09
N PHE A 48 7.26 -6.65 -9.95
CA PHE A 48 7.71 -6.26 -8.62
C PHE A 48 8.33 -7.45 -7.87
N GLY A 49 7.59 -8.56 -7.76
CA GLY A 49 7.97 -9.76 -7.00
C GLY A 49 6.77 -10.61 -6.64
#